data_AF-A0A7Y8G828-F1
#
_entry.id   AF-A0A7Y8G828-F1
#
_cell.length_a   1.000
_cell.length_b   1.000
_cell.length_c   1.000
_cell.angle_alpha   90.00
_cell.angle_beta   90.00
_cell.angle_gamma   90.00
#
_symmetry.space_group_name_H-M   'P 1'
#
loop_
_entity.id
_entity.type
_entity.pdbx_description
1 polymer ?
#
loop_
_entity_poly.entity_id
_entity_poly.type
_entity_poly.pdbx_seq_one_letter_code
_entity_poly.pdbx_strand_id
1 'polypeptide(L)'
;LCVSVRATQGKGLMPDGTTRFSYNGQPLFHYMGCSTFSEYTVVAEVSLAKINPDANPEHVCLLGCGVTTGIGAVHNTAKVQPGDSVAVFGLGGIGLAAIQGA
;
A
#
# COMPACT_ATOMS: atom_id res chain seq x y z
N LEU A 1 -2.26 -5.71 -8.44
CA LEU A 1 -2.94 -5.69 -7.11
C LEU A 1 -3.27 -7.12 -6.70
N CYS A 2 -3.21 -7.44 -5.40
CA CYS A 2 -3.42 -8.80 -4.88
C CYS A 2 -4.77 -9.36 -5.31
N VAL A 3 -4.75 -10.49 -6.04
CA VAL A 3 -5.95 -11.12 -6.59
C VAL A 3 -6.79 -11.85 -5.53
N SER A 4 -6.15 -12.34 -4.46
CA SER A 4 -6.74 -13.21 -3.44
C SER A 4 -7.89 -12.58 -2.66
N VAL A 5 -7.92 -11.25 -2.54
CA VAL A 5 -8.98 -10.51 -1.83
C VAL A 5 -9.75 -9.55 -2.72
N ARG A 6 -9.48 -9.55 -4.04
CA ARG A 6 -9.94 -8.48 -4.93
C ARG A 6 -11.46 -8.38 -5.03
N ALA A 7 -12.16 -9.51 -4.95
CA ALA A 7 -13.62 -9.57 -5.08
C ALA A 7 -14.38 -8.86 -3.95
N THR A 8 -13.82 -8.83 -2.74
CA THR A 8 -14.43 -8.18 -1.56
C THR A 8 -13.78 -6.84 -1.23
N GLN A 9 -12.48 -6.70 -1.49
CA GLN A 9 -11.71 -5.48 -1.22
C GLN A 9 -12.28 -4.26 -1.94
N GLY A 10 -12.72 -4.40 -3.19
CA GLY A 10 -13.37 -3.31 -3.94
C GLY A 10 -14.76 -2.93 -3.42
N LYS A 11 -15.40 -3.80 -2.63
CA LYS A 11 -16.69 -3.56 -1.97
C LYS A 11 -16.53 -3.01 -0.55
N GLY A 12 -15.28 -2.85 -0.07
CA GLY A 12 -14.99 -2.40 1.27
C GLY A 12 -15.29 -3.42 2.37
N LEU A 13 -15.19 -4.72 2.05
CA LEU A 13 -15.51 -5.82 2.95
C LEU A 13 -14.31 -6.75 3.13
N MET A 14 -14.30 -7.48 4.25
CA MET A 14 -13.37 -8.58 4.51
C MET A 14 -13.64 -9.76 3.56
N PRO A 15 -12.73 -10.74 3.44
CA PRO A 15 -12.94 -11.92 2.59
C PRO A 15 -14.22 -12.71 2.88
N ASP A 16 -14.73 -12.64 4.11
CA ASP A 16 -16.00 -13.26 4.52
C ASP A 16 -17.26 -12.43 4.16
N GLY A 17 -17.09 -11.29 3.46
CA GLY A 17 -18.18 -10.43 3.04
C GLY A 17 -18.74 -9.52 4.13
N THR A 18 -18.08 -9.39 5.27
CA THR A 18 -18.53 -8.55 6.39
C THR A 18 -17.55 -7.39 6.67
N THR A 19 -17.93 -6.45 7.55
CA THR A 19 -17.03 -5.42 8.07
C THR A 19 -16.61 -5.68 9.51
N ARG A 20 -15.54 -5.03 9.96
CA ARG A 20 -15.05 -5.04 11.35
C ARG A 20 -15.23 -3.68 12.03
N PHE A 21 -15.69 -2.69 11.29
CA PHE A 21 -15.87 -1.33 11.78
C PHE A 21 -17.33 -0.99 11.91
N SER A 22 -17.65 -0.28 12.98
CA SER A 22 -18.92 0.39 13.17
C SER A 22 -18.70 1.70 13.91
N TYR A 23 -19.59 2.67 13.69
CA TYR A 23 -19.60 3.93 14.41
C TYR A 23 -21.05 4.34 14.66
N ASN A 24 -21.39 4.62 15.92
CA ASN A 24 -22.76 4.93 16.34
C ASN A 24 -23.80 3.90 15.86
N GLY A 25 -23.46 2.62 15.92
CA GLY A 25 -24.33 1.52 15.48
C GLY A 25 -24.44 1.35 13.97
N GLN A 26 -23.77 2.19 13.17
CA GLN A 26 -23.75 2.07 11.72
C GLN A 26 -22.47 1.35 11.25
N PRO A 27 -22.58 0.37 10.34
CA PRO A 27 -21.41 -0.29 9.78
C PRO A 27 -20.59 0.68 8.93
N LEU A 28 -19.26 0.64 9.08
CA LEU A 28 -18.33 1.37 8.22
C LEU A 28 -17.59 0.40 7.31
N PHE A 29 -17.28 0.80 6.09
CA PHE A 29 -16.53 -0.04 5.16
C PHE A 29 -15.03 0.03 5.39
N HIS A 30 -14.36 -1.07 5.07
CA HIS A 30 -12.91 -1.11 4.97
C HIS A 30 -12.42 -0.33 3.74
N TYR A 31 -11.26 0.30 3.86
CA TYR A 31 -10.59 0.92 2.72
C TYR A 31 -9.35 0.15 2.31
N MET A 32 -9.33 -0.25 1.05
CA MET A 32 -8.27 -1.02 0.40
C MET A 32 -7.87 -2.35 1.09
N GLY A 33 -8.62 -2.81 2.10
CA GLY A 33 -8.28 -3.97 2.92
C GLY A 33 -7.25 -3.69 4.02
N CYS A 34 -6.95 -2.41 4.30
CA CYS A 34 -5.97 -1.99 5.30
C CYS A 34 -6.61 -1.10 6.38
N SER A 35 -7.37 -0.07 5.98
CA SER A 35 -8.09 0.86 6.88
C SER A 35 -7.20 1.46 7.98
N THR A 36 -6.05 1.99 7.61
CA THR A 36 -4.99 2.41 8.56
C THR A 36 -5.25 3.73 9.29
N PHE A 37 -6.40 4.37 9.08
CA PHE A 37 -6.83 5.57 9.80
C PHE A 37 -7.74 5.22 10.98
N SER A 38 -7.29 4.25 11.78
CA SER A 38 -7.89 3.82 13.03
C SER A 38 -6.77 3.34 13.95
N GLU A 39 -6.91 3.51 15.26
CA GLU A 39 -5.93 3.01 16.24
C GLU A 39 -5.78 1.48 16.16
N TYR A 40 -6.83 0.78 15.73
CA TYR A 40 -6.84 -0.66 15.53
C TYR A 40 -7.50 -1.00 14.20
N THR A 41 -6.95 -1.98 13.49
CA THR A 41 -7.55 -2.51 12.26
C THR A 41 -7.47 -4.03 12.25
N VAL A 42 -8.36 -4.66 11.49
CA VAL A 42 -8.37 -6.10 11.25
C VAL A 42 -8.17 -6.30 9.76
N VAL A 43 -7.12 -7.04 9.39
CA VAL A 43 -6.74 -7.30 8.01
C VAL A 43 -6.80 -8.79 7.70
N ALA A 44 -6.96 -9.12 6.41
CA ALA A 44 -6.76 -10.50 5.97
C ALA A 44 -5.27 -10.85 6.10
N GLU A 45 -4.95 -12.08 6.49
CA GLU A 45 -3.55 -12.53 6.65
C GLU A 45 -2.72 -12.28 5.39
N VAL A 46 -3.29 -12.55 4.21
CA VAL A 46 -2.68 -12.30 2.89
C VAL A 46 -2.44 -10.82 2.56
N SER A 47 -2.91 -9.90 3.39
CA SER A 47 -2.74 -8.45 3.26
C SER A 47 -1.77 -7.88 4.31
N LEU A 48 -1.07 -8.74 5.05
CA LEU A 48 -0.07 -8.37 6.05
C LEU A 48 1.30 -8.95 5.69
N ALA A 49 2.35 -8.20 5.99
CA ALA A 49 3.73 -8.70 5.94
C ALA A 49 4.43 -8.38 7.27
N LYS A 50 5.04 -9.39 7.88
CA LYS A 50 5.90 -9.20 9.06
C LYS A 50 7.19 -8.51 8.63
N ILE A 51 7.60 -7.47 9.35
CA ILE A 51 8.84 -6.72 9.12
C ILE A 51 9.81 -6.88 10.29
N ASN A 52 11.02 -6.33 10.13
CA ASN A 52 12.02 -6.29 11.19
C ASN A 52 11.48 -5.53 12.42
N PRO A 53 11.47 -6.12 13.63
CA PRO A 53 11.00 -5.45 14.85
C PRO A 53 11.81 -4.21 15.24
N ASP A 54 13.06 -4.07 14.79
CA ASP A 54 13.93 -2.92 15.10
C ASP A 54 13.72 -1.73 14.15
N ALA A 55 12.87 -1.87 13.13
CA ALA A 55 12.61 -0.80 12.18
C ALA A 55 11.74 0.31 12.80
N ASN A 56 12.10 1.58 12.57
CA ASN A 56 11.27 2.71 13.00
C ASN A 56 9.95 2.77 12.18
N PRO A 57 8.76 2.52 12.79
CA PRO A 57 7.48 2.48 12.09
C PRO A 57 7.11 3.80 11.42
N GLU A 58 7.52 4.95 11.98
CA GLU A 58 7.22 6.27 11.41
C GLU A 58 7.84 6.47 10.02
N HIS A 59 8.97 5.82 9.76
CA HIS A 59 9.65 5.90 8.46
C HIS A 59 9.21 4.77 7.52
N VAL A 60 9.20 3.53 8.02
CA VAL A 60 8.95 2.35 7.15
C VAL A 60 7.50 2.21 6.74
N CYS A 61 6.57 2.94 7.36
CA CYS A 61 5.18 3.00 6.89
C CYS A 61 5.07 3.43 5.40
N LEU A 62 6.01 4.25 4.91
CA LEU A 62 6.06 4.71 3.52
C LEU A 62 6.31 3.57 2.52
N LEU A 63 6.88 2.45 2.98
CA LEU A 63 7.10 1.24 2.18
C LEU A 63 5.79 0.49 1.89
N GLY A 64 4.73 0.75 2.64
CA GLY A 64 3.40 0.16 2.40
C GLY A 64 2.72 0.68 1.13
N CYS A 65 3.18 1.80 0.56
CA CYS A 65 2.62 2.34 -0.67
C CYS A 65 3.63 3.15 -1.49
N GLY A 66 3.84 4.43 -1.13
CA GLY A 66 4.40 5.42 -2.06
C GLY A 66 5.84 5.13 -2.50
N VAL A 67 6.71 4.77 -1.56
CA VAL A 67 8.14 4.56 -1.84
C VAL A 67 8.36 3.32 -2.69
N THR A 68 7.76 2.19 -2.29
CA THR A 68 7.86 0.92 -3.03
C THR A 68 7.21 1.01 -4.40
N THR A 69 6.15 1.82 -4.56
CA THR A 69 5.52 2.07 -5.86
C THR A 69 6.45 2.84 -6.79
N GLY A 70 7.08 3.92 -6.33
CA GLY A 70 7.99 4.73 -7.16
C GLY A 70 9.23 3.94 -7.58
N ILE A 71 9.93 3.34 -6.62
CA ILE A 71 11.12 2.51 -6.88
C ILE A 71 10.76 1.30 -7.76
N GLY A 72 9.63 0.64 -7.47
CA GLY A 72 9.16 -0.50 -8.25
C GLY A 72 8.79 -0.14 -9.68
N ALA A 73 8.23 1.04 -9.93
CA ALA A 73 7.94 1.52 -11.28
C ALA A 73 9.21 1.60 -12.12
N VAL A 74 10.33 2.01 -11.52
CA VAL A 74 11.62 2.11 -12.21
C VAL A 74 12.26 0.75 -12.42
N HIS A 75 12.48 -0.02 -11.35
CA HIS A 75 13.24 -1.27 -11.46
C HIS A 75 12.43 -2.44 -12.05
N ASN A 76 11.15 -2.56 -11.68
CA ASN A 76 10.35 -3.74 -12.03
C ASN A 76 9.52 -3.52 -13.30
N THR A 77 8.94 -2.33 -13.47
CA THR A 77 8.06 -2.03 -14.60
C THR A 77 8.82 -1.46 -15.80
N ALA A 78 9.49 -0.32 -15.64
CA ALA A 78 10.24 0.34 -16.71
C ALA A 78 11.58 -0.35 -16.99
N LYS A 79 12.16 -1.02 -15.99
CA LYS A 79 13.45 -1.73 -16.06
C LYS A 79 14.58 -0.82 -16.55
N VAL A 80 14.64 0.40 -16.03
CA VAL A 80 15.68 1.40 -16.35
C VAL A 80 17.07 0.81 -16.14
N GLN A 81 17.99 1.12 -17.06
CA GLN A 81 19.38 0.67 -17.04
C GLN A 81 20.34 1.84 -16.79
N PRO A 82 21.55 1.57 -16.24
CA PRO A 82 22.58 2.59 -16.14
C PRO A 82 22.88 3.26 -17.49
N GLY A 83 22.80 4.59 -17.52
CA GLY A 83 23.01 5.40 -18.73
C GLY A 83 21.73 5.83 -19.43
N ASP A 84 20.56 5.29 -19.06
CA ASP A 84 19.27 5.76 -19.57
C ASP A 84 18.98 7.20 -19.11
N SER A 85 18.29 7.96 -19.96
CA SER A 85 17.73 9.26 -19.58
C SER A 85 16.25 9.09 -19.20
N VAL A 86 15.89 9.43 -17.97
CA VAL A 86 14.54 9.25 -17.42
C VAL A 86 13.86 10.60 -17.20
N ALA A 87 12.60 10.73 -17.64
CA ALA A 87 11.74 11.87 -17.34
C ALA A 87 10.64 11.46 -16.37
N VAL A 88 10.53 12.16 -15.23
CA VAL A 88 9.50 11.92 -14.22
C VAL A 88 8.51 13.08 -14.21
N PHE A 89 7.23 12.79 -14.47
CA PHE A 89 6.16 13.78 -14.45
C PHE A 89 5.41 13.73 -13.12
N GLY A 90 5.61 14.76 -12.30
CA GLY A 90 5.04 14.89 -10.96
C GLY A 90 6.05 14.58 -9.85
N LEU A 91 6.22 15.52 -8.91
CA LEU A 91 7.27 15.49 -7.87
C LEU A 91 6.68 15.33 -6.45
N GLY A 92 5.59 14.58 -6.33
CA GLY A 92 5.08 14.12 -5.04
C GLY A 92 5.89 12.94 -4.48
N GLY A 93 5.44 12.34 -3.37
CA GLY A 93 6.19 11.26 -2.71
C GLY A 93 6.54 10.06 -3.60
N ILE A 94 5.62 9.63 -4.47
CA ILE A 94 5.88 8.54 -5.44
C ILE A 94 6.89 8.97 -6.51
N GLY A 95 6.76 10.19 -7.04
CA GLY A 95 7.65 10.71 -8.08
C GLY A 95 9.08 10.89 -7.58
N LEU A 96 9.24 11.39 -6.35
CA LEU A 96 10.57 11.48 -5.71
C LEU A 96 11.17 10.09 -5.46
N ALA A 97 10.36 9.10 -5.07
CA ALA A 97 10.83 7.72 -4.93
C ALA A 97 11.21 7.09 -6.29
N ALA A 98 10.52 7.45 -7.37
CA ALA A 98 10.91 7.06 -8.72
C ALA A 98 12.25 7.70 -9.11
N ILE A 99 12.47 8.99 -8.82
CA ILE A 99 13.77 9.64 -9.06
C ILE A 99 14.89 8.95 -8.27
N GLN A 100 14.64 8.54 -7.03
CA GLN A 100 15.64 7.80 -6.23
C GLN A 100 15.98 6.42 -6.79
N GLY A 101 15.05 5.78 -7.51
CA GLY A 101 15.27 4.48 -8.14
C GLY A 101 15.85 4.53 -9.55
N ALA A 102 15.79 5.69 -10.23
CA ALA A 102 16.24 5.90 -11.60
C ALA A 102 17.74 6.18 -11.68
#